data_AF-A0A3D1XRR4-F1
#
_entry.id   AF-A0A3D1XRR4-F1
#
_cell.length_a   1.000
_cell.length_b   1.000
_cell.length_c   1.000
_cell.angle_alpha   90.00
_cell.angle_beta   90.00
_cell.angle_gamma   90.00
#
_symmetry.space_group_name_H-M   'P 1'
#
loop_
_entity.id
_entity.type
_entity.pdbx_description
1 polymer ?
#
loop_
_entity_poly.entity_id
_entity_poly.type
_entity_poly.pdbx_seq_one_letter_code
_entity_poly.pdbx_strand_id
1 'polypeptide(L)'
;KNNIYEPYNLNKPNVSVTPDADYNQRFDPRRFIEVALTEEKEILSFIERQPQPYWRGDLLQFYPHAGKANSLTYLKEIRQILKTGLKKSSIWQYMNSYHFSFLYDVLVRFAFNYNHDNDEERLNCLPEMEARPIYFENF
;
A
#
# COMPACT_ATOMS: atom_id res chain seq x y z
N LYS A 1 -8.37 4.13 17.08
CA LYS A 1 -8.52 3.68 15.68
C LYS A 1 -8.20 4.86 14.77
N ASN A 2 -7.13 4.76 13.97
CA ASN A 2 -6.81 5.74 12.93
C ASN A 2 -7.77 5.48 11.77
N ASN A 3 -8.66 6.43 11.51
CA ASN A 3 -9.64 6.35 10.43
C ASN A 3 -9.00 7.01 9.21
N ILE A 4 -8.73 6.26 8.13
CA ILE A 4 -8.13 6.80 6.89
C ILE A 4 -9.04 7.82 6.17
N TYR A 5 -10.28 8.01 6.64
CA TYR A 5 -11.23 9.00 6.13
C TYR A 5 -11.24 10.30 6.95
N GLU A 6 -10.60 10.33 8.12
CA GLU A 6 -10.49 11.53 8.95
C GLU A 6 -9.08 12.11 8.83
N PRO A 7 -8.93 13.45 8.76
CA PRO A 7 -7.61 14.07 8.80
C PRO A 7 -6.88 13.73 10.10
N TYR A 8 -5.56 13.59 10.02
CA TYR A 8 -4.72 13.29 11.16
C TYR A 8 -4.95 14.34 12.27
N ASN A 9 -5.38 13.87 13.45
CA ASN A 9 -5.71 14.73 14.57
C ASN A 9 -4.48 14.83 15.48
N LEU A 10 -3.83 16.00 15.49
CA LEU A 10 -2.62 16.33 16.28
C LEU A 10 -2.76 16.05 17.79
N ASN A 11 -3.99 15.93 18.30
CA ASN A 11 -4.28 15.74 19.73
C ASN A 11 -4.29 14.27 20.20
N LYS A 12 -3.94 13.29 19.36
CA LYS A 12 -3.84 11.88 19.79
C LYS A 12 -2.38 11.57 20.18
N PRO A 13 -2.10 11.16 21.43
CA PRO A 13 -0.74 11.00 21.96
C PRO A 13 -0.01 9.75 21.47
N ASN A 14 -0.42 9.16 20.34
CA ASN A 14 0.35 8.10 19.72
C ASN A 14 1.47 8.74 18.90
N VAL A 15 2.43 9.34 19.61
CA VAL A 15 3.67 9.85 19.07
C VAL A 15 4.47 8.62 18.63
N SER A 16 4.24 8.19 17.40
CA SER A 16 5.26 7.41 16.72
C SER A 16 6.50 8.29 16.59
N VAL A 17 7.68 7.70 16.67
CA VAL A 17 8.94 8.43 16.45
C VAL A 17 8.97 8.80 14.98
N THR A 18 8.40 9.95 14.65
CA THR A 18 8.57 10.56 13.34
C THR A 18 9.86 11.37 13.35
N PRO A 19 10.63 11.39 12.25
CA PRO A 19 11.94 12.02 12.24
C PRO A 19 11.85 13.54 12.43
N ASP A 20 10.80 14.12 11.86
CA ASP A 20 10.60 15.56 11.76
C ASP A 20 9.23 15.98 12.28
N ALA A 21 9.15 17.23 12.75
CA ALA A 21 7.94 17.82 13.31
C ALA A 21 6.78 17.96 12.31
N ASP A 22 7.08 18.05 11.01
CA ASP A 22 6.11 18.19 9.92
C ASP A 22 5.76 16.87 9.21
N TYR A 23 6.39 15.74 9.57
CA TYR A 23 6.18 14.45 8.89
C TYR A 23 4.71 14.04 8.85
N ASN A 24 4.04 14.08 10.00
CA ASN A 24 2.62 13.70 10.11
C ASN A 24 1.68 14.67 9.38
N GLN A 25 2.14 15.89 9.05
CA GLN A 25 1.37 16.84 8.25
C GLN A 25 1.47 16.53 6.75
N ARG A 26 2.57 15.90 6.34
CA ARG A 26 2.87 15.56 4.93
C ARG A 26 2.37 14.19 4.55
N PHE A 27 2.54 13.21 5.43
CA PHE A 27 2.15 11.84 5.17
C PHE A 27 0.63 11.68 5.23
N ASP A 28 0.00 11.52 4.07
CA ASP A 28 -1.41 11.15 3.94
C ASP A 28 -1.54 9.63 3.73
N PRO A 29 -2.03 8.87 4.73
CA PRO A 29 -2.21 7.42 4.63
C PRO A 29 -3.12 7.00 3.47
N ARG A 30 -4.15 7.80 3.15
CA ARG A 30 -5.09 7.49 2.08
C ARG A 30 -4.40 7.65 0.72
N ARG A 31 -3.61 8.72 0.55
CA ARG A 31 -2.84 8.96 -0.67
C ARG A 31 -1.78 7.88 -0.86
N PHE A 32 -1.07 7.53 0.20
CA PHE A 32 -0.11 6.43 0.23
C PHE A 32 -0.73 5.12 -0.27
N ILE A 33 -1.89 4.71 0.27
CA ILE A 33 -2.58 3.49 -0.20
C ILE A 33 -3.03 3.62 -1.66
N GLU A 34 -3.54 4.79 -2.07
CA GLU A 34 -4.01 5.01 -3.44
C GLU A 34 -2.89 4.85 -4.48
N VAL A 35 -1.73 5.45 -4.23
CA VAL A 35 -0.56 5.38 -5.11
C VAL A 35 -0.03 3.95 -5.16
N ALA A 36 0.17 3.32 -4.00
CA ALA A 36 0.64 1.93 -3.91
C ALA A 36 -0.27 0.97 -4.70
N LEU A 37 -1.60 1.06 -4.52
CA LEU A 37 -2.55 0.23 -5.29
C LEU A 37 -2.57 0.58 -6.78
N THR A 38 -2.21 1.80 -7.17
CA THR A 38 -2.16 2.19 -8.57
C THR A 38 -0.97 1.54 -9.26
N GLU A 39 0.23 1.65 -8.68
CA GLU A 39 1.44 1.01 -9.18
C GLU A 39 1.39 -0.52 -9.14
N GLU A 40 0.69 -1.09 -8.16
CA GLU A 40 0.52 -2.54 -8.03
C GLU A 40 -0.09 -3.21 -9.28
N LYS A 41 -0.74 -2.43 -10.16
CA LYS A 41 -1.19 -2.91 -11.47
C LYS A 41 -0.04 -3.51 -12.29
N GLU A 42 1.14 -2.91 -12.25
CA GLU A 42 2.27 -3.33 -13.06
C GLU A 42 2.86 -4.64 -12.56
N ILE A 43 2.92 -4.85 -11.25
CA ILE A 43 3.35 -6.13 -10.66
C ILE A 43 2.38 -7.26 -11.02
N LEU A 44 1.06 -7.03 -10.88
CA LEU A 44 0.06 -8.01 -11.29
C LEU A 44 0.13 -8.32 -12.80
N SER A 45 0.42 -7.31 -13.62
CA SER A 45 0.59 -7.47 -15.08
C SER A 45 1.90 -8.20 -15.41
N PHE A 46 2.95 -7.99 -14.63
CA PHE A 46 4.21 -8.73 -14.76
C PHE A 46 4.01 -10.22 -14.51
N ILE A 47 3.33 -10.59 -13.42
CA ILE A 47 3.03 -12.00 -13.10
C ILE A 47 2.15 -12.63 -14.19
N GLU A 48 1.14 -11.90 -14.68
CA GLU A 48 0.26 -12.39 -15.75
C GLU A 48 1.01 -12.76 -17.04
N ARG A 49 2.10 -12.05 -17.35
CA ARG A 49 2.92 -12.30 -18.54
C ARG A 49 3.85 -13.50 -18.36
N GLN A 50 4.09 -13.97 -17.13
CA GLN A 50 4.90 -15.15 -16.88
C GLN A 50 4.15 -16.43 -17.29
N PRO A 51 4.87 -17.50 -17.68
CA PRO A 51 4.24 -18.80 -17.87
C PRO A 51 3.56 -19.29 -16.58
N GLN A 52 2.34 -19.84 -16.71
CA GLN A 52 1.52 -20.30 -15.58
C GLN A 52 2.24 -21.20 -14.55
N PRO A 53 3.17 -22.11 -14.93
CA PRO A 53 3.91 -22.91 -13.96
C PRO A 53 4.69 -22.09 -12.91
N TYR A 54 5.10 -20.85 -13.24
CA TYR A 54 5.83 -19.97 -12.33
C TYR A 54 4.95 -19.12 -11.42
N TRP A 55 3.66 -18.96 -11.76
CA TRP A 55 2.75 -18.06 -11.06
C TRP A 55 2.70 -18.32 -9.56
N ARG A 56 2.71 -19.57 -9.12
CA ARG A 56 2.68 -19.88 -7.69
C ARG A 56 3.90 -19.33 -6.97
N GLY A 57 5.08 -19.46 -7.57
CA GLY A 57 6.32 -18.92 -7.02
C GLY A 57 6.28 -17.40 -6.97
N ASP A 58 5.93 -16.77 -8.09
CA ASP A 58 5.83 -15.31 -8.20
C ASP A 58 4.81 -14.74 -7.21
N LEU A 59 3.63 -15.34 -7.11
CA LEU A 59 2.57 -14.91 -6.18
C LEU A 59 3.04 -14.99 -4.72
N LEU A 60 3.80 -16.01 -4.32
CA LEU A 60 4.31 -16.13 -2.96
C LEU A 60 5.48 -15.16 -2.69
N GLN A 61 6.28 -14.86 -3.72
CA GLN A 61 7.38 -13.90 -3.60
C GLN A 61 6.85 -12.47 -3.47
N PHE A 62 5.91 -12.08 -4.31
CA PHE A 62 5.31 -10.75 -4.26
C PHE A 62 4.25 -10.63 -3.15
N TYR A 63 3.54 -11.69 -2.80
CA TYR A 63 2.49 -11.63 -1.78
C TYR A 63 2.66 -12.75 -0.74
N PRO A 64 3.60 -12.62 0.20
CA PRO A 64 3.85 -13.65 1.21
C PRO A 64 2.62 -14.04 2.04
N HIS A 65 1.67 -13.11 2.23
CA HIS A 65 0.44 -13.37 2.96
C HIS A 65 -0.72 -13.71 2.01
N ALA A 66 -1.02 -12.84 1.03
CA ALA A 66 -2.18 -13.01 0.16
C ALA A 66 -1.97 -14.02 -0.97
N GLY A 67 -0.72 -14.25 -1.39
CA GLY A 67 -0.33 -15.20 -2.44
C GLY A 67 -0.64 -16.65 -2.09
N LYS A 68 -0.90 -16.95 -0.81
CA LYS A 68 -1.37 -18.27 -0.33
C LYS A 68 -2.72 -18.67 -0.94
N ALA A 69 -3.53 -17.70 -1.38
CA ALA A 69 -4.76 -17.97 -2.14
C ALA A 69 -4.48 -18.54 -3.54
N ASN A 70 -3.24 -18.41 -4.03
CA ASN A 70 -2.74 -18.97 -5.28
C ASN A 70 -3.63 -18.67 -6.50
N SER A 71 -4.16 -17.45 -6.57
CA SER A 71 -5.06 -17.01 -7.64
C SER A 71 -4.76 -15.56 -8.01
N LEU A 72 -4.14 -15.36 -9.18
CA LEU A 72 -3.85 -14.04 -9.71
C LEU A 72 -5.14 -13.24 -9.96
N THR A 73 -6.19 -13.90 -10.47
CA THR A 73 -7.51 -13.30 -10.66
C THR A 73 -8.07 -12.75 -9.35
N TYR A 74 -7.98 -13.53 -8.28
CA TYR A 74 -8.46 -13.12 -6.96
C TYR A 74 -7.71 -11.89 -6.43
N LEU A 75 -6.39 -11.82 -6.62
CA LEU A 75 -5.60 -10.65 -6.21
C LEU A 75 -5.97 -9.38 -7.01
N LYS A 76 -6.24 -9.53 -8.32
CA LYS A 76 -6.73 -8.44 -9.17
C LYS A 76 -8.10 -7.92 -8.69
N GLU A 77 -8.99 -8.82 -8.29
CA GLU A 77 -10.29 -8.47 -7.72
C GLU A 77 -10.16 -7.75 -6.37
N ILE A 78 -9.34 -8.28 -5.45
CA ILE A 78 -9.05 -7.62 -4.17
C ILE A 78 -8.54 -6.20 -4.40
N ARG A 79 -7.58 -6.01 -5.30
CA ARG A 79 -7.05 -4.69 -5.65
C ARG A 79 -8.17 -3.74 -6.10
N GLN A 80 -9.09 -4.20 -6.94
CA GLN A 80 -10.20 -3.39 -7.42
C GLN A 80 -11.20 -3.04 -6.28
N ILE A 81 -11.48 -3.99 -5.39
CA ILE A 81 -12.31 -3.79 -4.20
C ILE A 81 -11.66 -2.75 -3.28
N LEU A 82 -10.34 -2.85 -3.04
CA LEU A 82 -9.58 -1.89 -2.23
C LEU A 82 -9.64 -0.48 -2.81
N LYS A 83 -9.37 -0.31 -4.11
CA LYS A 83 -9.48 1.00 -4.79
C LYS A 83 -10.88 1.58 -4.71
N THR A 84 -11.91 0.74 -4.78
CA THR A 84 -13.31 1.18 -4.65
C THR A 84 -13.62 1.55 -3.19
N GLY A 85 -13.12 0.77 -2.23
CA GLY A 85 -13.26 1.02 -0.81
C GLY A 85 -12.62 2.33 -0.37
N LEU A 86 -11.43 2.68 -0.88
CA LEU A 86 -10.81 3.98 -0.61
C LEU A 86 -11.73 5.15 -0.96
N LYS A 87 -12.59 5.00 -1.97
CA LYS A 87 -13.56 6.03 -2.39
C LYS A 87 -14.89 5.95 -1.62
N LYS A 88 -15.23 4.78 -1.07
CA LYS A 88 -16.51 4.49 -0.40
C LYS A 88 -16.26 3.80 0.94
N SER A 89 -16.34 4.58 2.02
CA SER A 89 -16.10 4.10 3.39
C SER A 89 -16.97 2.90 3.79
N SER A 90 -18.21 2.82 3.29
CA SER A 90 -19.09 1.68 3.54
C SER A 90 -18.46 0.37 3.09
N ILE A 91 -17.78 0.33 1.94
CA ILE A 91 -17.12 -0.88 1.44
C ILE A 91 -15.88 -1.20 2.29
N TRP A 92 -15.10 -0.19 2.65
CA TRP A 92 -13.87 -0.36 3.45
C TRP A 92 -14.15 -0.97 4.82
N GLN A 93 -15.25 -0.58 5.46
CA GLN A 93 -15.65 -1.11 6.76
C GLN A 93 -16.00 -2.60 6.74
N TYR A 94 -16.36 -3.16 5.58
CA TYR A 94 -16.67 -4.58 5.40
C TYR A 94 -15.52 -5.40 4.82
N MET A 95 -14.34 -4.81 4.65
CA MET A 95 -13.16 -5.56 4.22
C MET A 95 -12.75 -6.61 5.26
N ASN A 96 -12.37 -7.79 4.77
CA ASN A 96 -11.94 -8.91 5.61
C ASN A 96 -10.41 -9.06 5.63
N SER A 97 -9.94 -10.05 6.38
CA SER A 97 -8.51 -10.35 6.54
C SER A 97 -7.76 -10.53 5.23
N TYR A 98 -8.35 -11.14 4.20
CA TYR A 98 -7.68 -11.33 2.90
C TYR A 98 -7.39 -10.01 2.19
N HIS A 99 -8.32 -9.06 2.24
CA HIS A 99 -8.11 -7.72 1.69
C HIS A 99 -6.96 -7.01 2.40
N PHE A 100 -6.92 -7.10 3.74
CA PHE A 100 -5.87 -6.48 4.53
C PHE A 100 -4.51 -7.19 4.42
N SER A 101 -4.47 -8.52 4.24
CA SER A 101 -3.25 -9.25 3.94
C SER A 101 -2.65 -8.82 2.61
N PHE A 102 -3.48 -8.70 1.57
CA PHE A 102 -3.02 -8.19 0.27
C PHE A 102 -2.53 -6.75 0.39
N LEU A 103 -3.33 -5.89 1.05
CA LEU A 103 -2.95 -4.50 1.25
C LEU A 103 -1.60 -4.40 1.99
N TYR A 104 -1.40 -5.17 3.05
CA TYR A 104 -0.16 -5.18 3.81
C TYR A 104 1.04 -5.58 2.94
N ASP A 105 0.93 -6.67 2.16
CA ASP A 105 1.99 -7.11 1.23
C ASP A 105 2.37 -5.99 0.23
N VAL A 106 1.37 -5.28 -0.30
CA VAL A 106 1.55 -4.17 -1.23
C VAL A 106 2.25 -2.99 -0.56
N LEU A 107 1.76 -2.55 0.61
CA LEU A 107 2.28 -1.35 1.26
C LEU A 107 3.72 -1.54 1.77
N VAL A 108 4.05 -2.72 2.32
CA VAL A 108 5.41 -3.03 2.76
C VAL A 108 6.38 -2.95 1.59
N ARG A 109 6.06 -3.62 0.46
CA ARG A 109 6.91 -3.58 -0.73
C ARG A 109 7.02 -2.17 -1.30
N PHE A 110 5.90 -1.46 -1.40
CA PHE A 110 5.88 -0.11 -1.94
C PHE A 110 6.71 0.86 -1.10
N ALA A 111 6.57 0.85 0.23
CA ALA A 111 7.41 1.66 1.12
C ALA A 111 8.90 1.28 1.03
N PHE A 112 9.21 -0.01 0.93
CA PHE A 112 10.57 -0.48 0.73
C PHE A 112 11.15 0.07 -0.58
N ASN A 113 10.46 -0.09 -1.71
CA ASN A 113 10.93 0.38 -3.00
C ASN A 113 11.11 1.90 -3.00
N TYR A 114 10.10 2.66 -2.58
CA TYR A 114 10.16 4.11 -2.48
C TYR A 114 11.38 4.58 -1.66
N ASN A 115 11.69 3.91 -0.54
CA ASN A 115 12.85 4.24 0.30
C ASN A 115 14.21 3.88 -0.31
N HIS A 116 14.24 3.08 -1.38
CA HIS A 116 15.46 2.74 -2.13
C HIS A 116 15.55 3.46 -3.48
N ASP A 117 14.43 4.02 -3.96
CA ASP A 117 14.38 4.89 -5.13
C ASP A 117 15.17 6.19 -4.90
N ASN A 118 15.56 6.83 -6.00
CA ASN A 118 16.24 8.12 -5.96
C ASN A 118 15.24 9.27 -5.72
N ASP A 119 15.74 10.48 -5.40
CA ASP A 119 14.90 11.62 -5.06
C ASP A 119 13.92 12.02 -6.19
N GLU A 120 14.32 11.88 -7.45
CA GLU A 120 13.45 12.18 -8.61
C GLU A 120 12.26 11.21 -8.66
N GLU A 121 12.51 9.91 -8.52
CA GLU A 121 11.48 8.87 -8.48
C GLU A 121 10.54 9.06 -7.29
N ARG A 122 11.08 9.38 -6.11
CA ARG A 122 10.28 9.67 -4.92
C ARG A 122 9.37 10.88 -5.10
N LEU A 123 9.89 11.98 -5.66
CA LEU A 123 9.12 13.19 -5.93
C LEU A 123 8.02 12.94 -6.97
N ASN A 124 8.27 12.11 -7.97
CA ASN A 124 7.27 11.73 -8.96
C ASN A 124 6.15 10.87 -8.35
N CYS A 125 6.47 10.03 -7.37
CA CYS A 125 5.55 9.10 -6.74
C CYS A 125 4.69 9.76 -5.64
N LEU A 126 5.33 10.42 -4.67
CA LEU A 126 4.70 11.10 -3.52
C LEU A 126 5.33 12.49 -3.34
N PRO A 127 4.98 13.48 -4.17
CA PRO A 127 5.57 14.82 -4.12
C PRO A 127 5.36 15.52 -2.76
N GLU A 128 4.26 15.25 -2.07
CA GLU A 128 3.96 15.78 -0.75
C GLU A 128 5.00 15.41 0.33
N MET A 129 5.71 14.30 0.11
CA MET A 129 6.77 13.81 0.98
C MET A 129 8.12 14.49 0.74
N GLU A 130 8.27 15.31 -0.31
CA GLU A 130 9.53 16.01 -0.63
C GLU A 130 10.77 15.09 -0.63
N ALA A 131 10.65 13.90 -1.25
CA ALA A 131 11.66 12.84 -1.27
C ALA A 131 12.08 12.24 0.10
N ARG A 132 11.41 12.63 1.18
CA ARG A 132 11.67 12.06 2.50
C ARG A 132 11.22 10.60 2.58
N PRO A 133 11.92 9.75 3.35
CA PRO A 133 11.59 8.34 3.48
C PRO A 133 10.24 8.11 4.18
N ILE A 134 9.61 6.98 3.87
CA ILE A 134 8.39 6.49 4.50
C ILE A 134 8.75 5.61 5.70
N TYR A 135 8.18 5.93 6.86
CA TYR A 135 8.37 5.16 8.09
C TYR A 135 7.17 4.24 8.28
N PHE A 136 7.21 3.09 7.61
CA PHE A 136 6.09 2.15 7.56
C PHE A 136 5.71 1.57 8.93
N GLU A 137 6.64 1.53 9.89
CA GLU A 137 6.36 1.09 11.27
C GLU A 137 5.29 1.94 11.97
N ASN A 138 5.00 3.13 11.45
CA ASN A 138 4.00 4.05 12.00
C ASN A 138 2.59 3.87 11.39
N PHE A 139 2.42 2.93 10.45
CA PHE A 139 1.18 2.64 9.72
C PHE A 139 0.39 1.49 10.36
#